data_AF-A0A5H2YVQ9-F1
#
_entry.id   AF-A0A5H2YVQ9-F1
#
_cell.length_a   1.000
_cell.length_b   1.000
_cell.length_c   1.000
_cell.angle_alpha   90.00
_cell.angle_beta   90.00
_cell.angle_gamma   90.00
#
_symmetry.space_group_name_H-M   'P 1'
#
loop_
_entity.id
_entity.type
_entity.pdbx_description
1 polymer ?
#
loop_
_entity_poly.entity_id
_entity_poly.type
_entity_poly.pdbx_seq_one_letter_code
_entity_poly.pdbx_strand_id
1 'polypeptide(L)'
;MFGPKKQTAAAKPNGVDNLIHKLKALPPAIDLIVAATLGGYSFVAIYVDNAKFVGLACILIALIFAVLGISAVTREMKDFKVVEQNSNPEALRMMKTQQFENYLVALFRLDGYQVRPSIDELHRQDDADLIAVKKKETILIQYNHWDEDIVGTKPIQSLHKAAAAVRAQGATAISFGRFSAEAADWARRKGVTLMTMQDVIGMACRLTGLTPEEAAAEPDEEVVVEKAHEVAEVVRGHHRFLFVDFAGLEHGLARLSELLLQHPAYQVIASTLPPLKSMEDIRLSLGECGDRLAGDLEAAQDGRYFAIQKHLQASREGKHAIWLAVDSEPRQFPEGCAELIAVNRAFGFDVSASQRLIEAMVIIDRRSIAGAG
;
A
#
# COMPACT_ATOMS: atom_id res chain seq x y z
N MET A 1 49.31 8.69 -31.61
CA MET A 1 48.38 7.63 -32.04
C MET A 1 47.29 7.48 -30.99
N PHE A 2 46.14 8.15 -31.13
CA PHE A 2 44.86 7.73 -30.51
C PHE A 2 43.75 8.38 -31.33
N GLY A 3 43.08 7.60 -32.18
CA GLY A 3 42.01 8.05 -33.07
C GLY A 3 40.67 8.23 -32.35
N PRO A 4 39.70 8.94 -32.96
CA PRO A 4 38.41 9.20 -32.33
C PRO A 4 37.56 7.92 -32.28
N LYS A 5 36.96 7.64 -31.11
CA LYS A 5 36.02 6.53 -30.92
C LYS A 5 34.75 6.79 -31.74
N LYS A 6 34.43 5.82 -32.61
CA LYS A 6 33.18 5.71 -33.37
C LYS A 6 31.97 5.82 -32.43
N GLN A 7 31.12 6.82 -32.64
CA GLN A 7 29.77 6.86 -32.08
C GLN A 7 28.98 5.66 -32.62
N THR A 8 28.57 4.77 -31.74
CA THR A 8 27.60 3.71 -32.03
C THR A 8 26.25 4.36 -32.31
N ALA A 9 25.83 4.29 -33.57
CA ALA A 9 24.51 4.72 -34.01
C ALA A 9 23.43 3.93 -33.26
N ALA A 10 22.51 4.65 -32.61
CA ALA A 10 21.31 4.06 -32.01
C ALA A 10 20.55 3.26 -33.09
N ALA A 11 20.21 2.02 -32.76
CA ALA A 11 19.48 1.12 -33.64
C ALA A 11 18.15 1.75 -34.05
N LYS A 12 17.90 1.83 -35.37
CA LYS A 12 16.59 2.24 -35.90
C LYS A 12 15.52 1.31 -35.32
N PRO A 13 14.41 1.83 -34.77
CA PRO A 13 13.34 1.00 -34.24
C PRO A 13 12.77 0.15 -35.38
N ASN A 14 12.79 -1.18 -35.20
CA ASN A 14 12.28 -2.09 -36.21
C ASN A 14 10.78 -1.82 -36.39
N GLY A 15 10.29 -1.88 -37.63
CA GLY A 15 8.87 -1.65 -37.93
C GLY A 15 7.92 -2.56 -37.14
N VAL A 16 8.41 -3.75 -36.75
CA VAL A 16 7.71 -4.72 -35.90
C VAL A 16 7.55 -4.21 -34.46
N ASP A 17 8.58 -3.58 -33.88
CA ASP A 17 8.52 -3.03 -32.52
C ASP A 17 7.53 -1.85 -32.45
N ASN A 18 7.51 -1.03 -33.51
CA ASN A 18 6.52 0.04 -33.67
C ASN A 18 5.10 -0.51 -33.88
N LEU A 19 4.94 -1.65 -34.56
CA LEU A 19 3.66 -2.30 -34.72
C LEU A 19 3.15 -2.89 -33.40
N ILE A 20 4.02 -3.56 -32.65
CA ILE A 20 3.74 -4.10 -31.31
C ILE A 20 3.38 -2.97 -30.35
N HIS A 21 4.09 -1.85 -30.41
CA HIS A 21 3.82 -0.67 -29.58
C HIS A 21 2.47 -0.02 -29.94
N LYS A 22 2.09 0.00 -31.22
CA LYS A 22 0.77 0.49 -31.66
C LYS A 22 -0.36 -0.47 -31.34
N LEU A 23 -0.14 -1.78 -31.45
CA LEU A 23 -1.11 -2.82 -31.05
C LEU A 23 -1.39 -2.75 -29.56
N LYS A 24 -0.36 -2.60 -28.72
CA LYS A 24 -0.52 -2.42 -27.26
C LYS A 24 -1.23 -1.12 -26.86
N ALA A 25 -1.39 -0.16 -27.78
CA ALA A 25 -2.02 1.13 -27.53
C ALA A 25 -3.51 1.17 -27.95
N LEU A 26 -4.03 0.09 -28.54
CA LEU A 26 -5.45 -0.03 -28.89
C LEU A 26 -6.25 -0.52 -27.67
N PRO A 27 -7.53 -0.12 -27.53
CA PRO A 27 -8.41 -0.62 -26.48
C PRO A 27 -8.43 -2.16 -26.47
N PRO A 28 -8.24 -2.82 -25.30
CA PRO A 28 -8.18 -4.29 -25.21
C PRO A 28 -9.41 -5.01 -25.79
N ALA A 29 -10.55 -4.33 -25.80
CA ALA A 29 -11.80 -4.81 -26.38
C ALA A 29 -11.71 -5.08 -27.90
N ILE A 30 -10.85 -4.35 -28.63
CA ILE A 30 -10.71 -4.54 -30.09
C ILE A 30 -10.06 -5.89 -30.41
N ASP A 31 -9.03 -6.28 -29.66
CA ASP A 31 -8.38 -7.59 -29.86
C ASP A 31 -9.34 -8.75 -29.58
N LEU A 32 -10.22 -8.59 -28.58
CA LEU A 32 -11.25 -9.58 -28.26
C LEU A 32 -12.34 -9.68 -29.34
N ILE A 33 -12.76 -8.54 -29.90
CA ILE A 33 -13.74 -8.47 -31.00
C ILE A 33 -13.14 -9.07 -32.28
N VAL A 34 -11.87 -8.78 -32.58
CA VAL A 34 -11.15 -9.36 -33.72
C VAL A 34 -11.00 -10.88 -33.55
N ALA A 35 -10.67 -11.35 -32.35
CA ALA A 35 -10.62 -12.78 -32.05
C ALA A 35 -11.99 -13.46 -32.22
N ALA A 36 -13.06 -12.84 -31.73
CA ALA A 36 -14.42 -13.39 -31.83
C ALA A 36 -14.93 -13.44 -33.28
N THR A 37 -14.67 -12.39 -34.07
CA THR A 37 -15.08 -12.30 -35.47
C THR A 37 -14.31 -13.30 -36.35
N LEU A 38 -12.99 -13.40 -36.20
CA LEU A 38 -12.15 -14.38 -36.90
C LEU A 38 -12.46 -15.82 -36.47
N GLY A 39 -12.70 -16.04 -35.18
CA GLY A 39 -13.13 -17.33 -34.63
C GLY A 39 -14.46 -17.78 -35.23
N GLY A 40 -15.46 -16.90 -35.26
CA GLY A 40 -16.76 -17.17 -35.89
C GLY A 40 -16.64 -17.49 -37.38
N TYR A 41 -15.84 -16.71 -38.12
CA TYR A 41 -15.58 -16.95 -39.55
C TYR A 41 -14.89 -18.29 -39.80
N SER A 42 -13.92 -18.66 -38.95
CA SER A 42 -13.20 -19.92 -39.07
C SER A 42 -14.09 -21.15 -38.87
N PHE A 43 -15.07 -21.07 -37.96
CA PHE A 43 -16.04 -22.15 -37.72
C PHE A 43 -16.91 -22.42 -38.96
N VAL A 44 -17.30 -21.37 -39.68
CA VAL A 44 -18.05 -21.48 -40.95
C VAL A 44 -17.17 -22.00 -42.08
N ALA A 45 -15.92 -21.51 -42.18
CA ALA A 45 -14.99 -21.90 -43.24
C ALA A 45 -14.53 -23.37 -43.18
N ILE A 46 -14.52 -23.99 -41.99
CA ILE A 46 -14.15 -25.42 -41.82
C ILE A 46 -15.19 -26.37 -42.44
N TYR A 47 -16.47 -25.95 -42.49
CA TYR A 47 -17.56 -26.74 -43.06
C TYR A 47 -17.70 -26.62 -44.59
N VAL A 48 -16.98 -25.69 -45.21
CA VAL A 48 -16.96 -25.52 -46.67
C VAL A 48 -15.80 -26.35 -47.24
N ASP A 49 -16.12 -27.30 -48.12
CA ASP A 49 -15.09 -28.13 -48.77
C ASP A 49 -14.08 -27.24 -49.53
N ASN A 50 -12.79 -27.53 -49.34
CA ASN A 50 -11.60 -26.80 -49.82
C ASN A 50 -11.11 -25.58 -49.01
N ALA A 51 -11.79 -25.14 -47.94
CA ALA A 51 -11.34 -23.99 -47.12
C ALA A 51 -10.71 -24.36 -45.76
N LYS A 52 -10.50 -25.65 -45.48
CA LYS A 52 -10.03 -26.17 -44.17
C LYS A 52 -8.68 -25.57 -43.71
N PHE A 53 -7.74 -25.34 -44.63
CA PHE A 53 -6.46 -24.67 -44.33
C PHE A 53 -6.64 -23.20 -43.93
N VAL A 54 -7.57 -22.50 -44.58
CA VAL A 54 -7.90 -21.10 -44.26
C VAL A 54 -8.58 -21.01 -42.90
N GLY A 55 -9.50 -21.92 -42.61
CA GLY A 55 -10.13 -22.04 -41.28
C GLY A 55 -9.10 -22.26 -40.17
N LEU A 56 -8.14 -23.17 -40.35
CA LEU A 56 -7.07 -23.43 -39.36
C LEU A 56 -6.18 -22.21 -39.14
N ALA A 57 -5.80 -21.50 -40.21
CA ALA A 57 -5.00 -20.28 -40.11
C ALA A 57 -5.75 -19.16 -39.36
N CYS A 58 -7.05 -18.99 -39.62
CA CYS A 58 -7.89 -18.03 -38.91
C CYS A 58 -8.02 -18.37 -37.41
N ILE A 59 -8.11 -19.65 -37.03
CA ILE A 59 -8.12 -20.08 -35.62
C ILE A 59 -6.82 -19.70 -34.91
N LEU A 60 -5.67 -19.95 -35.55
CA LEU A 60 -4.37 -19.61 -34.96
C LEU A 60 -4.22 -18.10 -34.76
N ILE A 61 -4.65 -17.29 -35.75
CA ILE A 61 -4.64 -15.84 -35.63
C ILE A 61 -5.60 -15.38 -34.53
N ALA A 62 -6.81 -15.92 -34.47
CA ALA A 62 -7.79 -15.61 -33.44
C ALA A 62 -7.27 -15.96 -32.03
N LEU A 63 -6.55 -17.07 -31.87
CA LEU A 63 -5.90 -17.46 -30.61
C LEU A 63 -4.84 -16.44 -30.17
N ILE A 64 -4.02 -15.95 -31.10
CA ILE A 64 -3.01 -14.92 -30.80
C ILE A 64 -3.69 -13.63 -30.31
N PHE A 65 -4.72 -13.16 -31.00
CA PHE A 65 -5.48 -11.97 -30.58
C PHE A 65 -6.25 -12.19 -29.28
N ALA A 66 -6.78 -13.39 -29.03
CA ALA A 66 -7.43 -13.72 -27.77
C ALA A 66 -6.45 -13.68 -26.58
N VAL A 67 -5.25 -14.25 -26.73
CA VAL A 67 -4.21 -14.20 -25.69
C VAL A 67 -3.76 -12.76 -25.44
N LEU A 68 -3.57 -11.97 -26.49
CA LEU A 68 -3.21 -10.55 -26.36
C LEU A 68 -4.32 -9.76 -25.65
N GLY A 69 -5.58 -9.93 -26.05
CA GLY A 69 -6.74 -9.29 -25.43
C GLY A 69 -6.91 -9.67 -23.96
N ILE A 70 -6.82 -10.96 -23.62
CA ILE A 70 -6.90 -11.41 -22.21
C ILE A 70 -5.73 -10.84 -21.39
N SER A 71 -4.52 -10.81 -21.93
CA SER A 71 -3.35 -10.23 -21.24
C SER A 71 -3.49 -8.73 -20.98
N ALA A 72 -4.12 -8.01 -21.91
CA ALA A 72 -4.37 -6.58 -21.78
C ALA A 72 -5.48 -6.28 -20.76
N VAL A 73 -6.60 -7.03 -20.82
CA VAL A 73 -7.71 -6.91 -19.85
C VAL A 73 -7.24 -7.28 -18.44
N THR A 74 -6.50 -8.37 -18.28
CA THR A 74 -5.96 -8.77 -16.96
C THR A 74 -4.97 -7.75 -16.39
N ARG A 75 -4.28 -6.98 -17.24
CA ARG A 75 -3.41 -5.89 -16.80
C ARG A 75 -4.21 -4.67 -16.35
N GLU A 76 -5.25 -4.27 -17.09
CA GLU A 76 -6.16 -3.20 -16.67
C GLU A 76 -6.90 -3.55 -15.38
N MET A 77 -7.36 -4.80 -15.24
CA MET A 77 -7.99 -5.25 -13.99
C MET A 77 -7.02 -5.26 -12.81
N LYS A 78 -5.74 -5.59 -13.03
CA LYS A 78 -4.71 -5.50 -11.99
C LYS A 78 -4.43 -4.06 -11.60
N ASP A 79 -4.28 -3.17 -12.57
CA ASP A 79 -4.03 -1.75 -12.33
C ASP A 79 -5.25 -1.13 -11.61
N PHE A 80 -6.47 -1.49 -12.00
CA PHE A 80 -7.72 -1.10 -11.32
C PHE A 80 -7.73 -1.56 -9.87
N LYS A 81 -7.48 -2.85 -9.63
CA LYS A 81 -7.48 -3.43 -8.28
C LYS A 81 -6.39 -2.81 -7.39
N VAL A 82 -5.20 -2.57 -7.94
CA VAL A 82 -4.11 -1.91 -7.20
C VAL A 82 -4.51 -0.49 -6.81
N VAL A 83 -5.16 0.26 -7.69
CA VAL A 83 -5.62 1.61 -7.38
C VAL A 83 -6.76 1.56 -6.37
N GLU A 84 -7.81 0.76 -6.61
CA GLU A 84 -8.96 0.58 -5.73
C GLU A 84 -8.55 0.22 -4.29
N GLN A 85 -7.70 -0.80 -4.11
CA GLN A 85 -7.30 -1.29 -2.79
C GLN A 85 -6.39 -0.34 -2.00
N ASN A 86 -5.68 0.56 -2.68
CA ASN A 86 -4.68 1.41 -2.04
C ASN A 86 -5.00 2.91 -2.10
N SER A 87 -6.23 3.28 -2.48
CA SER A 87 -6.64 4.68 -2.58
C SER A 87 -7.16 5.29 -1.28
N ASN A 88 -6.70 4.78 -0.14
CA ASN A 88 -6.97 5.35 1.17
C ASN A 88 -5.74 6.14 1.70
N PRO A 89 -5.95 7.19 2.51
CA PRO A 89 -4.86 8.06 2.98
C PRO A 89 -3.78 7.34 3.81
N GLU A 90 -4.14 6.27 4.50
CA GLU A 90 -3.22 5.50 5.35
C GLU A 90 -2.31 4.60 4.51
N ALA A 91 -2.90 3.81 3.60
CA ALA A 91 -2.19 2.97 2.65
C ALA A 91 -1.19 3.79 1.82
N LEU A 92 -1.59 4.95 1.31
CA LEU A 92 -0.71 5.83 0.56
C LEU A 92 0.51 6.30 1.37
N ARG A 93 0.33 6.64 2.66
CA ARG A 93 1.46 7.02 3.55
C ARG A 93 2.36 5.86 3.92
N MET A 94 1.82 4.63 3.92
CA MET A 94 2.55 3.43 4.30
C MET A 94 3.35 2.81 3.16
N MET A 95 3.16 3.28 1.92
CA MET A 95 3.88 2.76 0.77
C MET A 95 5.37 3.08 0.86
N LYS A 96 6.20 2.07 0.54
CA LYS A 96 7.61 2.32 0.20
C LYS A 96 7.69 2.97 -1.19
N THR A 97 8.78 3.68 -1.48
CA THR A 97 9.01 4.37 -2.76
C THR A 97 8.67 3.51 -3.99
N GLN A 98 9.06 2.22 -4.00
CA GLN A 98 8.75 1.32 -5.11
C GLN A 98 7.25 0.98 -5.24
N GLN A 99 6.56 0.83 -4.11
CA GLN A 99 5.11 0.58 -4.09
C GLN A 99 4.36 1.81 -4.56
N PHE A 100 4.81 2.99 -4.13
CA PHE A 100 4.24 4.26 -4.54
C PHE A 100 4.44 4.53 -6.04
N GLU A 101 5.64 4.26 -6.57
CA GLU A 101 5.89 4.30 -8.01
C GLU A 101 4.92 3.38 -8.77
N ASN A 102 4.78 2.13 -8.35
CA ASN A 102 3.87 1.17 -8.98
C ASN A 102 2.42 1.64 -8.93
N TYR A 103 1.99 2.24 -7.82
CA TYR A 103 0.66 2.83 -7.66
C TYR A 103 0.44 4.01 -8.62
N LEU A 104 1.38 4.96 -8.70
CA LEU A 104 1.30 6.08 -9.63
C LEU A 104 1.30 5.62 -11.08
N VAL A 105 2.13 4.63 -11.42
CA VAL A 105 2.14 4.01 -12.74
C VAL A 105 0.78 3.40 -13.08
N ALA A 106 0.15 2.69 -12.15
CA ALA A 106 -1.19 2.12 -12.34
C ALA A 106 -2.26 3.23 -12.48
N LEU A 107 -2.23 4.24 -11.61
CA LEU A 107 -3.17 5.36 -11.61
C LEU A 107 -3.15 6.13 -12.92
N PHE A 108 -1.97 6.53 -13.40
CA PHE A 108 -1.84 7.24 -14.67
C PHE A 108 -2.14 6.33 -15.88
N ARG A 109 -1.91 5.01 -15.78
CA ARG A 109 -2.35 4.06 -16.81
C ARG A 109 -3.86 3.95 -16.90
N LEU A 110 -4.57 3.92 -15.77
CA LEU A 110 -6.04 3.96 -15.75
C LEU A 110 -6.56 5.27 -16.32
N ASP A 111 -5.87 6.39 -16.11
CA ASP A 111 -6.18 7.67 -16.77
C ASP A 111 -5.83 7.68 -18.27
N GLY A 112 -5.29 6.58 -18.81
CA GLY A 112 -5.01 6.37 -20.23
C GLY A 112 -3.61 6.85 -20.68
N TYR A 113 -2.68 7.08 -19.77
CA TYR A 113 -1.29 7.37 -20.10
C TYR A 113 -0.44 6.11 -20.22
N GLN A 114 0.53 6.14 -21.14
CA GLN A 114 1.65 5.22 -21.16
C GLN A 114 2.75 5.78 -20.29
N VAL A 115 2.97 5.14 -19.13
CA VAL A 115 3.96 5.58 -18.13
C VAL A 115 5.22 4.73 -18.22
N ARG A 116 6.37 5.41 -18.21
CA ARG A 116 7.72 4.81 -18.19
C ARG A 116 8.66 5.57 -17.25
N PRO A 117 9.70 4.92 -16.70
CA PRO A 117 10.72 5.60 -15.90
C PRO A 117 11.46 6.67 -16.71
N SER A 118 11.86 7.75 -16.04
CA SER A 118 12.67 8.84 -16.63
C SER A 118 14.18 8.55 -16.63
N ILE A 119 14.63 7.54 -15.87
CA ILE A 119 16.05 7.24 -15.55
C ILE A 119 16.94 7.14 -16.80
N ASP A 120 16.41 6.68 -17.92
CA ASP A 120 17.18 6.52 -19.17
C ASP A 120 17.35 7.84 -19.96
N GLU A 121 16.49 8.84 -19.73
CA GLU A 121 16.45 10.10 -20.52
C GLU A 121 16.85 11.34 -19.71
N LEU A 122 16.67 11.31 -18.39
CA LEU A 122 16.92 12.42 -17.49
C LEU A 122 17.91 11.97 -16.42
N HIS A 123 19.10 12.58 -16.41
CA HIS A 123 20.25 12.14 -15.62
C HIS A 123 20.37 12.78 -14.22
N ARG A 124 19.46 13.68 -13.81
CA ARG A 124 19.53 14.32 -12.48
C ARG A 124 18.44 13.78 -11.56
N GLN A 125 18.83 13.55 -10.31
CA GLN A 125 17.97 13.02 -9.24
C GLN A 125 16.69 13.85 -8.99
N ASP A 126 16.68 15.15 -9.31
CA ASP A 126 15.55 16.04 -9.02
C ASP A 126 14.78 16.49 -10.28
N ASP A 127 15.03 15.89 -11.45
CA ASP A 127 14.43 16.39 -12.70
C ASP A 127 13.03 15.82 -12.96
N ALA A 128 12.88 14.50 -13.06
CA ALA A 128 11.58 13.84 -13.12
C ALA A 128 11.81 12.36 -12.80
N ASP A 129 10.77 11.66 -12.33
CA ASP A 129 10.83 10.24 -11.99
C ASP A 129 10.09 9.39 -13.04
N LEU A 130 8.98 9.92 -13.58
CA LEU A 130 8.19 9.25 -14.62
C LEU A 130 7.92 10.18 -15.80
N ILE A 131 7.80 9.56 -16.98
CA ILE A 131 7.33 10.17 -18.21
C ILE A 131 6.00 9.50 -18.57
N ALA A 132 4.93 10.28 -18.64
CA ALA A 132 3.61 9.80 -19.00
C ALA A 132 3.19 10.40 -20.35
N VAL A 133 2.83 9.52 -21.30
CA VAL A 133 2.48 9.91 -22.68
C VAL A 133 1.06 9.45 -23.02
N LYS A 134 0.21 10.39 -23.44
CA LYS A 134 -1.16 10.14 -23.88
C LYS A 134 -1.40 10.86 -25.20
N LYS A 135 -1.58 10.10 -26.28
CA LYS A 135 -1.78 10.62 -27.66
C LYS A 135 -0.63 11.53 -28.13
N LYS A 136 -0.77 12.85 -27.98
CA LYS A 136 0.21 13.88 -28.35
C LYS A 136 0.65 14.73 -27.16
N GLU A 137 0.28 14.32 -25.96
CA GLU A 137 0.60 14.98 -24.71
C GLU A 137 1.59 14.11 -23.93
N THR A 138 2.69 14.73 -23.55
CA THR A 138 3.76 14.19 -22.72
C THR A 138 3.82 15.06 -21.47
N ILE A 139 3.67 14.44 -20.31
CA ILE A 139 3.84 15.09 -19.02
C ILE A 139 5.00 14.44 -18.27
N LEU A 140 5.78 15.25 -17.57
CA LEU A 140 6.78 14.77 -16.62
C LEU A 140 6.18 14.73 -15.23
N ILE A 141 6.44 13.67 -14.49
CA ILE A 141 5.95 13.49 -13.12
C ILE A 141 7.14 13.35 -12.19
N GLN A 142 7.15 14.12 -11.10
CA GLN A 142 8.11 14.03 -10.01
C GLN A 142 7.39 13.63 -8.73
N TYR A 143 7.95 12.65 -8.02
CA TYR A 143 7.47 12.20 -6.72
C TYR A 143 8.60 11.96 -5.70
N ASN A 144 9.89 12.22 -6.00
CA ASN A 144 10.98 11.97 -5.04
C ASN A 144 10.83 12.66 -3.66
N HIS A 145 10.09 13.77 -3.57
CA HIS A 145 9.85 14.50 -2.32
C HIS A 145 8.42 14.29 -1.80
N TRP A 146 7.87 13.09 -2.01
CA TRP A 146 6.48 12.80 -1.68
C TRP A 146 6.21 12.69 -0.18
N ASP A 147 7.18 12.23 0.59
CA ASP A 147 7.12 12.00 2.04
C ASP A 147 7.71 13.15 2.88
N GLU A 148 8.23 14.20 2.24
CA GLU A 148 8.73 15.39 2.94
C GLU A 148 7.59 16.26 3.49
N ASP A 149 7.74 16.74 4.73
CA ASP A 149 6.75 17.62 5.38
C ASP A 149 6.50 18.93 4.61
N ILE A 150 7.57 19.53 4.05
CA ILE A 150 7.50 20.78 3.30
C ILE A 150 8.39 20.72 2.06
N VAL A 151 7.78 20.82 0.87
CA VAL A 151 8.49 20.89 -0.41
C VAL A 151 8.74 22.33 -0.83
N GLY A 152 10.03 22.65 -1.05
CA GLY A 152 10.49 23.97 -1.48
C GLY A 152 10.36 24.20 -2.99
N THR A 153 10.81 25.37 -3.45
CA THR A 153 10.71 25.77 -4.86
C THR A 153 11.72 25.08 -5.78
N LYS A 154 12.82 24.53 -5.22
CA LYS A 154 13.93 23.95 -6.02
C LYS A 154 13.51 22.72 -6.85
N PRO A 155 12.85 21.69 -6.30
CA PRO A 155 12.46 20.51 -7.08
C PRO A 155 11.52 20.86 -8.24
N ILE A 156 10.52 21.71 -7.96
CA ILE A 156 9.55 22.19 -8.95
C ILE A 156 10.23 22.95 -10.10
N GLN A 157 11.24 23.77 -9.78
CA GLN A 157 12.02 24.47 -10.80
C GLN A 157 12.84 23.52 -11.67
N SER A 158 13.40 22.46 -11.08
CA SER A 158 14.16 21.45 -11.83
C SER A 158 13.23 20.67 -12.75
N LEU A 159 12.08 20.25 -12.26
CA LEU A 159 11.04 19.59 -13.05
C LEU A 159 10.59 20.43 -14.25
N HIS A 160 10.31 21.72 -14.05
CA HIS A 160 9.95 22.61 -15.15
C HIS A 160 11.08 22.75 -16.18
N LYS A 161 12.35 22.83 -15.74
CA LYS A 161 13.51 22.89 -16.65
C LYS A 161 13.64 21.60 -17.46
N ALA A 162 13.44 20.45 -16.83
CA ALA A 162 13.43 19.14 -17.50
C ALA A 162 12.28 19.06 -18.51
N ALA A 163 11.08 19.51 -18.15
CA ALA A 163 9.91 19.53 -19.03
C ALA A 163 10.18 20.39 -20.28
N ALA A 164 10.80 21.56 -20.10
CA ALA A 164 11.20 22.41 -21.21
C ALA A 164 12.27 21.78 -22.11
N ALA A 165 13.25 21.06 -21.53
CA ALA A 165 14.31 20.39 -22.27
C ALA A 165 13.77 19.24 -23.17
N VAL A 166 12.79 18.48 -22.66
CA VAL A 166 12.17 17.35 -23.37
C VAL A 166 10.96 17.80 -24.22
N ARG A 167 10.61 19.10 -24.19
CA ARG A 167 9.41 19.67 -24.84
C ARG A 167 8.12 18.97 -24.42
N ALA A 168 8.04 18.61 -23.13
CA ALA A 168 6.82 18.12 -22.52
C ALA A 168 5.75 19.22 -22.52
N GLN A 169 4.49 18.82 -22.66
CA GLN A 169 3.33 19.72 -22.65
C GLN A 169 2.92 20.11 -21.23
N GLY A 170 3.31 19.30 -20.23
CA GLY A 170 3.03 19.56 -18.83
C GLY A 170 4.07 18.98 -17.88
N ALA A 171 3.98 19.40 -16.62
CA ALA A 171 4.81 18.94 -15.52
C ALA A 171 3.94 18.82 -14.27
N THR A 172 4.07 17.70 -13.54
CA THR A 172 3.31 17.40 -12.34
C THR A 172 4.25 17.02 -11.21
N ALA A 173 4.19 17.76 -10.09
CA ALA A 173 4.90 17.40 -8.86
C ALA A 173 3.90 16.85 -7.84
N ILE A 174 4.20 15.69 -7.26
CA ILE A 174 3.33 15.00 -6.32
C ILE A 174 3.98 15.02 -4.93
N SER A 175 3.24 15.47 -3.93
CA SER A 175 3.67 15.40 -2.53
C SER A 175 2.52 15.20 -1.56
N PHE A 176 2.77 14.46 -0.47
CA PHE A 176 1.81 14.21 0.60
C PHE A 176 2.02 15.12 1.81
N GLY A 177 3.16 15.82 1.87
CA GLY A 177 3.35 16.97 2.74
C GLY A 177 2.77 18.26 2.13
N ARG A 178 3.31 19.41 2.55
CA ARG A 178 2.85 20.73 2.11
C ARG A 178 3.84 21.35 1.12
N PHE A 179 3.33 21.96 0.05
CA PHE A 179 4.16 22.86 -0.75
C PHE A 179 4.32 24.20 -0.02
N SER A 180 5.54 24.75 0.01
CA SER A 180 5.75 26.11 0.51
C SER A 180 4.94 27.13 -0.32
N ALA A 181 4.56 28.25 0.29
CA ALA A 181 3.78 29.30 -0.41
C ALA A 181 4.51 29.80 -1.67
N GLU A 182 5.84 29.95 -1.58
CA GLU A 182 6.69 30.32 -2.72
C GLU A 182 6.66 29.28 -3.84
N ALA A 183 6.72 27.99 -3.49
CA ALA A 183 6.62 26.88 -4.42
C ALA A 183 5.27 26.87 -5.16
N ALA A 184 4.17 27.02 -4.41
CA ALA A 184 2.82 27.05 -4.97
C ALA A 184 2.60 28.25 -5.91
N ASP A 185 3.07 29.44 -5.52
CA ASP A 185 2.99 30.65 -6.34
C ASP A 185 3.84 30.55 -7.60
N TRP A 186 5.01 29.93 -7.51
CA TRP A 186 5.89 29.73 -8.65
C TRP A 186 5.30 28.72 -9.65
N ALA A 187 4.80 27.59 -9.14
CA ALA A 187 4.16 26.54 -9.94
C ALA A 187 2.97 27.11 -10.72
N ARG A 188 2.09 27.88 -10.05
CA ARG A 188 0.94 28.54 -10.65
C ARG A 188 1.32 29.49 -11.79
N ARG A 189 2.39 30.26 -11.63
CA ARG A 189 2.89 31.19 -12.66
C ARG A 189 3.50 30.50 -13.87
N LYS A 190 4.02 29.28 -13.70
CA LYS A 190 4.73 28.53 -14.74
C LYS A 190 3.92 27.38 -15.33
N GLY A 191 2.70 27.15 -14.84
CA GLY A 191 1.83 26.08 -15.32
C GLY A 191 2.31 24.68 -14.90
N VAL A 192 2.99 24.56 -13.76
CA VAL A 192 3.32 23.25 -13.16
C VAL A 192 2.16 22.83 -12.27
N THR A 193 1.65 21.62 -12.49
CA THR A 193 0.60 21.03 -11.67
C THR A 193 1.19 20.51 -10.37
N LEU A 194 0.60 20.89 -9.24
CA LEU A 194 0.93 20.33 -7.94
C LEU A 194 -0.20 19.40 -7.53
N MET A 195 0.12 18.14 -7.22
CA MET A 195 -0.84 17.18 -6.70
C MET A 195 -0.52 16.87 -5.26
N THR A 196 -1.51 17.09 -4.41
CA THR A 196 -1.52 16.66 -3.02
C THR A 196 -2.04 15.23 -2.89
N MET A 197 -1.95 14.64 -1.70
CA MET A 197 -2.61 13.37 -1.39
C MET A 197 -4.10 13.37 -1.77
N GLN A 198 -4.82 14.45 -1.49
CA GLN A 198 -6.23 14.57 -1.81
C GLN A 198 -6.48 14.58 -3.32
N ASP A 199 -5.58 15.19 -4.10
CA ASP A 199 -5.69 15.20 -5.57
C ASP A 199 -5.44 13.81 -6.17
N VAL A 200 -4.51 13.05 -5.57
CA VAL A 200 -4.24 11.65 -5.96
C VAL A 200 -5.44 10.75 -5.66
N ILE A 201 -6.00 10.84 -4.45
CA ILE A 201 -7.21 10.09 -4.07
C ILE A 201 -8.38 10.51 -4.95
N GLY A 202 -8.59 11.81 -5.17
CA GLY A 202 -9.67 12.32 -6.02
C GLY A 202 -9.54 11.84 -7.47
N MET A 203 -8.31 11.75 -7.99
CA MET A 203 -8.04 11.13 -9.29
C MET A 203 -8.40 9.65 -9.28
N ALA A 204 -8.00 8.91 -8.25
CA ALA A 204 -8.31 7.49 -8.12
C ALA A 204 -9.82 7.24 -8.06
N CYS A 205 -10.55 7.93 -7.18
CA CYS A 205 -12.01 7.89 -7.06
C CYS A 205 -12.70 8.12 -8.42
N ARG A 206 -12.27 9.15 -9.16
CA ARG A 206 -12.82 9.46 -10.48
C ARG A 206 -12.64 8.32 -11.49
N LEU A 207 -11.52 7.60 -11.41
CA LEU A 207 -11.16 6.54 -12.36
C LEU A 207 -11.74 5.17 -11.97
N THR A 208 -11.88 4.90 -10.68
CA THR A 208 -12.44 3.64 -10.17
C THR A 208 -13.95 3.68 -9.99
N GLY A 209 -14.54 4.88 -9.90
CA GLY A 209 -15.96 5.06 -9.56
C GLY A 209 -16.26 4.99 -8.07
N LEU A 210 -15.22 4.87 -7.22
CA LEU A 210 -15.34 4.96 -5.76
C LEU A 210 -15.72 6.39 -5.36
N THR A 211 -16.62 6.53 -4.38
CA THR A 211 -16.84 7.82 -3.72
C THR A 211 -15.65 8.16 -2.80
N PRO A 212 -15.36 9.45 -2.53
CA PRO A 212 -14.32 9.84 -1.57
C PRO A 212 -14.55 9.28 -0.16
N GLU A 213 -15.80 8.98 0.20
CA GLU A 213 -16.18 8.33 1.46
C GLU A 213 -15.88 6.82 1.44
N GLU A 214 -16.03 6.13 0.31
CA GLU A 214 -15.63 4.73 0.12
C GLU A 214 -14.10 4.55 -0.02
N ALA A 215 -13.41 5.54 -0.62
CA ALA A 215 -11.95 5.56 -0.69
C ALA A 215 -11.30 6.00 0.63
N ALA A 216 -12.01 6.80 1.43
CA ALA A 216 -11.68 7.08 2.81
C ALA A 216 -12.29 6.07 3.79
N ALA A 217 -12.99 5.04 3.29
CA ALA A 217 -13.73 4.13 4.16
C ALA A 217 -12.78 3.37 5.07
N GLU A 218 -13.12 3.56 6.34
CA GLU A 218 -12.82 2.79 7.55
C GLU A 218 -12.61 1.29 7.33
N PRO A 219 -11.88 0.65 8.28
CA PRO A 219 -11.24 -0.65 8.05
C PRO A 219 -12.24 -1.72 7.62
N ASP A 220 -11.73 -2.75 6.92
CA ASP A 220 -12.49 -3.88 6.35
C ASP A 220 -13.76 -4.21 7.16
N GLU A 221 -14.88 -4.52 6.50
CA GLU A 221 -16.17 -4.90 7.13
C GLU A 221 -16.00 -5.86 8.33
N GLU A 222 -14.98 -6.71 8.28
CA GLU A 222 -14.56 -7.64 9.33
C GLU A 222 -14.06 -6.96 10.62
N VAL A 223 -13.33 -5.85 10.53
CA VAL A 223 -12.84 -5.04 11.67
C VAL A 223 -13.98 -4.29 12.35
N VAL A 224 -14.98 -3.87 11.58
CA VAL A 224 -16.21 -3.24 12.13
C VAL A 224 -17.02 -4.25 12.94
N VAL A 225 -17.15 -5.48 12.43
CA VAL A 225 -17.84 -6.58 13.14
C VAL A 225 -17.07 -7.00 14.40
N GLU A 226 -15.74 -7.13 14.32
CA GLU A 226 -14.88 -7.37 15.49
C GLU A 226 -15.09 -6.30 16.56
N LYS A 227 -15.03 -5.01 16.17
CA LYS A 227 -15.20 -3.91 17.12
C LYS A 227 -16.56 -3.95 17.80
N ALA A 228 -17.62 -4.34 17.10
CA ALA A 228 -18.94 -4.53 17.69
C ALA A 228 -18.98 -5.71 18.69
N HIS A 229 -18.29 -6.82 18.39
CA HIS A 229 -18.15 -7.95 19.31
C HIS A 229 -17.31 -7.61 20.53
N GLU A 230 -16.19 -6.91 20.35
CA GLU A 230 -15.35 -6.45 21.45
C GLU A 230 -16.12 -5.56 22.41
N VAL A 231 -16.90 -4.61 21.90
CA VAL A 231 -17.78 -3.77 22.73
C VAL A 231 -18.80 -4.63 23.48
N ALA A 232 -19.37 -5.66 22.85
CA ALA A 232 -20.28 -6.57 23.51
C ALA A 232 -19.61 -7.45 24.58
N GLU A 233 -18.35 -7.88 24.38
CA GLU A 233 -17.56 -8.62 25.38
C GLU A 233 -17.24 -7.75 26.59
N VAL A 234 -16.83 -6.50 26.38
CA VAL A 234 -16.56 -5.52 27.45
C VAL A 234 -17.83 -5.28 28.27
N VAL A 235 -18.99 -5.10 27.62
CA VAL A 235 -20.27 -4.92 28.30
C VAL A 235 -20.66 -6.15 29.12
N ARG A 236 -20.23 -7.35 28.71
CA ARG A 236 -20.41 -8.60 29.47
C ARG A 236 -19.37 -8.82 30.57
N GLY A 237 -18.41 -7.90 30.74
CA GLY A 237 -17.33 -7.98 31.72
C GLY A 237 -16.21 -8.95 31.34
N HIS A 238 -16.13 -9.35 30.07
CA HIS A 238 -15.05 -10.18 29.55
C HIS A 238 -13.95 -9.29 28.98
N HIS A 239 -12.72 -9.50 29.45
CA HIS A 239 -11.55 -8.78 28.97
C HIS A 239 -10.50 -9.75 28.43
N ARG A 240 -9.87 -9.37 27.33
CA ARG A 240 -8.71 -10.05 26.74
C ARG A 240 -7.44 -9.41 27.29
N PHE A 241 -6.34 -10.15 27.37
CA PHE A 241 -5.08 -9.60 27.91
C PHE A 241 -4.08 -9.29 26.80
N LEU A 242 -3.48 -8.11 26.87
CA LEU A 242 -2.35 -7.68 26.04
C LEU A 242 -1.15 -7.43 26.95
N PHE A 243 -0.13 -8.29 26.86
CA PHE A 243 1.11 -8.12 27.59
C PHE A 243 2.10 -7.30 26.77
N VAL A 244 2.60 -6.20 27.32
CA VAL A 244 3.44 -5.25 26.57
C VAL A 244 4.77 -5.01 27.27
N ASP A 245 5.86 -5.22 26.53
CA ASP A 245 7.22 -4.84 26.93
C ASP A 245 7.45 -3.34 26.75
N PHE A 246 7.02 -2.53 27.72
CA PHE A 246 7.17 -1.08 27.62
C PHE A 246 8.62 -0.61 27.57
N ALA A 247 9.55 -1.37 28.16
CA ALA A 247 10.98 -1.05 28.13
C ALA A 247 11.55 -1.01 26.71
N GLY A 248 11.01 -1.80 25.78
CA GLY A 248 11.39 -1.79 24.38
C GLY A 248 10.52 -0.92 23.47
N LEU A 249 9.50 -0.28 24.02
CA LEU A 249 8.49 0.52 23.31
C LEU A 249 8.65 2.03 23.57
N GLU A 250 9.87 2.50 23.83
CA GLU A 250 10.14 3.94 24.09
C GLU A 250 9.59 4.86 22.99
N HIS A 251 9.53 4.37 21.75
CA HIS A 251 8.91 5.01 20.59
C HIS A 251 7.63 4.26 20.18
N GLY A 252 6.58 4.98 19.77
CA GLY A 252 5.34 4.38 19.26
C GLY A 252 4.20 4.22 20.27
N LEU A 253 4.34 4.71 21.51
CA LEU A 253 3.28 4.66 22.53
C LEU A 253 1.98 5.34 22.12
N ALA A 254 2.07 6.48 21.43
CA ALA A 254 0.90 7.19 20.91
C ALA A 254 0.10 6.31 19.93
N ARG A 255 0.80 5.54 19.08
CA ARG A 255 0.17 4.61 18.14
C ARG A 255 -0.46 3.42 18.85
N LEU A 256 0.19 2.89 19.87
CA LEU A 256 -0.39 1.83 20.70
C LEU A 256 -1.66 2.33 21.41
N SER A 257 -1.65 3.55 21.93
CA SER A 257 -2.83 4.19 22.54
C SER A 257 -3.97 4.35 21.53
N GLU A 258 -3.69 4.85 20.33
CA GLU A 258 -4.67 4.98 19.24
C GLU A 258 -5.28 3.62 18.85
N LEU A 259 -4.46 2.56 18.74
CA LEU A 259 -4.94 1.21 18.47
C LEU A 259 -5.84 0.70 19.60
N LEU A 260 -5.45 0.90 20.87
CA LEU A 260 -6.27 0.50 22.00
C LEU A 260 -7.60 1.25 22.03
N LEU A 261 -7.65 2.53 21.69
CA LEU A 261 -8.92 3.27 21.57
C LEU A 261 -9.88 2.59 20.59
N GLN A 262 -9.36 1.99 19.51
CA GLN A 262 -10.14 1.26 18.53
C GLN A 262 -10.56 -0.15 19.01
N HIS A 263 -9.78 -0.79 19.88
CA HIS A 263 -10.00 -2.15 20.41
C HIS A 263 -10.26 -2.17 21.93
N PRO A 264 -11.50 -1.94 22.40
CA PRO A 264 -11.83 -1.79 23.81
C PRO A 264 -11.74 -3.07 24.65
N ALA A 265 -11.73 -4.26 24.03
CA ALA A 265 -11.75 -5.53 24.78
C ALA A 265 -10.44 -5.86 25.51
N TYR A 266 -9.33 -5.20 25.15
CA TYR A 266 -8.01 -5.53 25.67
C TYR A 266 -7.64 -4.73 26.92
N GLN A 267 -7.39 -5.45 28.01
CA GLN A 267 -6.66 -4.94 29.17
C GLN A 267 -5.16 -5.10 28.96
N VAL A 268 -4.41 -4.06 29.27
CA VAL A 268 -2.97 -4.02 29.09
C VAL A 268 -2.27 -4.36 30.39
N ILE A 269 -1.29 -5.26 30.31
CA ILE A 269 -0.40 -5.59 31.43
C ILE A 269 1.03 -5.30 31.00
N ALA A 270 1.75 -4.51 31.79
CA ALA A 270 3.15 -4.24 31.55
C ALA A 270 3.98 -5.49 31.89
N SER A 271 4.58 -6.12 30.88
CA SER A 271 5.49 -7.24 31.12
C SER A 271 6.85 -6.76 31.61
N THR A 272 7.25 -5.55 31.20
CA THR A 272 8.45 -4.86 31.64
C THR A 272 8.22 -3.36 31.62
N LEU A 273 8.76 -2.65 32.62
CA LEU A 273 8.72 -1.19 32.71
C LEU A 273 10.04 -0.59 32.22
N PRO A 274 10.02 0.56 31.53
CA PRO A 274 11.24 1.28 31.18
C PRO A 274 12.04 1.67 32.42
N PRO A 275 13.38 1.69 32.34
CA PRO A 275 14.20 2.14 33.46
C PRO A 275 13.82 3.56 33.87
N LEU A 276 13.68 3.80 35.17
CA LEU A 276 13.32 5.11 35.77
C LEU A 276 11.89 5.59 35.49
N LYS A 277 11.01 4.77 34.88
CA LYS A 277 9.59 5.09 34.74
C LYS A 277 8.75 4.21 35.66
N SER A 278 7.79 4.84 36.34
CA SER A 278 6.77 4.17 37.14
C SER A 278 5.58 3.76 36.26
N MET A 279 4.72 2.92 36.82
CA MET A 279 3.44 2.57 36.21
C MET A 279 2.57 3.81 35.92
N GLU A 280 2.59 4.81 36.79
CA GLU A 280 1.83 6.05 36.60
C GLU A 280 2.34 6.85 35.39
N ASP A 281 3.64 6.88 35.16
CA ASP A 281 4.24 7.54 34.00
C ASP A 281 3.79 6.88 32.69
N ILE A 282 3.62 5.55 32.69
CA ILE A 282 3.10 4.82 31.53
C ILE A 282 1.61 5.10 31.35
N ARG A 283 0.81 5.12 32.43
CA ARG A 283 -0.62 5.47 32.36
C ARG A 283 -0.81 6.85 31.74
N LEU A 284 -0.03 7.84 32.19
CA LEU A 284 -0.04 9.18 31.61
C LEU A 284 0.35 9.17 30.13
N SER A 285 1.35 8.37 29.76
CA SER A 285 1.81 8.25 28.36
C SER A 285 0.79 7.57 27.44
N LEU A 286 -0.09 6.72 27.98
CA LEU A 286 -1.18 6.07 27.26
C LEU A 286 -2.43 6.95 27.12
N GLY A 287 -2.47 8.11 27.79
CA GLY A 287 -3.57 9.07 27.69
C GLY A 287 -4.91 8.47 28.12
N GLU A 288 -5.91 8.54 27.24
CA GLU A 288 -7.27 8.04 27.48
C GLU A 288 -7.34 6.52 27.73
N CYS A 289 -6.32 5.76 27.31
CA CYS A 289 -6.22 4.32 27.58
C CYS A 289 -5.47 3.99 28.88
N GLY A 290 -5.03 4.98 29.66
CA GLY A 290 -4.25 4.75 30.88
C GLY A 290 -4.97 3.87 31.91
N ASP A 291 -6.29 3.99 32.03
CA ASP A 291 -7.11 3.18 32.96
C ASP A 291 -7.16 1.69 32.58
N ARG A 292 -6.79 1.36 31.33
CA ARG A 292 -6.73 -0.03 30.85
C ARG A 292 -5.43 -0.73 31.22
N LEU A 293 -4.44 0.01 31.72
CA LEU A 293 -3.22 -0.57 32.27
C LEU A 293 -3.53 -1.16 33.66
N ALA A 294 -3.86 -2.45 33.67
CA ALA A 294 -4.33 -3.18 34.83
C ALA A 294 -3.22 -3.42 35.88
N GLY A 295 -1.97 -3.57 35.44
CA GLY A 295 -0.83 -3.81 36.32
C GLY A 295 0.46 -4.08 35.56
N ASP A 296 1.52 -4.34 36.32
CA ASP A 296 2.79 -4.87 35.84
C ASP A 296 3.07 -6.27 36.38
N LEU A 297 3.98 -6.98 35.71
CA LEU A 297 4.44 -8.29 36.15
C LEU A 297 5.63 -8.14 37.10
N GLU A 298 5.59 -8.90 38.19
CA GLU A 298 6.76 -9.09 39.05
C GLU A 298 7.89 -9.76 38.25
N ALA A 299 9.10 -9.24 38.39
CA ALA A 299 10.28 -9.81 37.76
C ALA A 299 10.51 -11.25 38.24
N ALA A 300 10.27 -12.23 37.36
CA ALA A 300 10.55 -13.63 37.63
C ALA A 300 12.00 -13.98 37.23
N GLN A 301 12.70 -14.73 38.08
CA GLN A 301 14.06 -15.22 37.79
C GLN A 301 14.08 -16.16 36.56
N ASP A 302 12.97 -16.86 36.32
CA ASP A 302 12.80 -17.82 35.22
C ASP A 302 12.44 -17.15 33.87
N GLY A 303 12.26 -15.82 33.85
CA GLY A 303 11.97 -15.04 32.65
C GLY A 303 10.52 -14.53 32.54
N ARG A 304 10.28 -13.59 31.63
CA ARG A 304 9.01 -12.84 31.50
C ARG A 304 7.81 -13.72 31.21
N TYR A 305 7.95 -14.74 30.37
CA TYR A 305 6.84 -15.60 29.99
C TYR A 305 6.34 -16.47 31.15
N PHE A 306 7.22 -16.89 32.06
CA PHE A 306 6.81 -17.53 33.30
C PHE A 306 6.04 -16.57 34.21
N ALA A 307 6.45 -15.30 34.28
CA ALA A 307 5.71 -14.28 35.01
C ALA A 307 4.29 -14.08 34.45
N ILE A 308 4.14 -14.06 33.11
CA ILE A 308 2.84 -14.00 32.44
C ILE A 308 1.98 -15.21 32.82
N GLN A 309 2.50 -16.42 32.70
CA GLN A 309 1.75 -17.63 33.04
C GLN A 309 1.33 -17.67 34.52
N LYS A 310 2.21 -17.27 35.43
CA LYS A 310 1.90 -17.16 36.85
C LYS A 310 0.77 -16.14 37.09
N HIS A 311 0.81 -15.00 36.40
CA HIS A 311 -0.24 -13.98 36.48
C HIS A 311 -1.59 -14.52 35.97
N LEU A 312 -1.61 -15.17 34.81
CA LEU A 312 -2.82 -15.77 34.24
C LEU A 312 -3.39 -16.88 35.14
N GLN A 313 -2.54 -17.67 35.80
CA GLN A 313 -2.99 -18.71 36.73
C GLN A 313 -3.54 -18.15 38.06
N ALA A 314 -3.15 -16.93 38.43
CA ALA A 314 -3.57 -16.30 39.69
C ALA A 314 -5.03 -15.83 39.67
N SER A 315 -5.58 -15.51 38.49
CA SER A 315 -6.98 -15.07 38.35
C SER A 315 -7.85 -16.14 37.69
N ARG A 316 -9.14 -16.17 38.05
CA ARG A 316 -10.11 -17.11 37.44
C ARG A 316 -10.36 -16.79 35.96
N GLU A 317 -10.26 -15.51 35.60
CA GLU A 317 -10.36 -15.01 34.23
C GLU A 317 -9.13 -15.40 33.41
N GLY A 318 -7.92 -15.27 33.98
CA GLY A 318 -6.66 -15.54 33.28
C GLY A 318 -6.46 -16.99 32.85
N LYS A 319 -7.01 -17.97 33.59
CA LYS A 319 -6.82 -19.41 33.29
C LYS A 319 -7.36 -19.86 31.92
N HIS A 320 -8.36 -19.16 31.39
CA HIS A 320 -8.94 -19.44 30.07
C HIS A 320 -8.92 -18.21 29.16
N ALA A 321 -8.20 -17.16 29.54
CA ALA A 321 -8.15 -15.95 28.76
C ALA A 321 -7.29 -16.15 27.52
N ILE A 322 -7.77 -15.62 26.40
CA ILE A 322 -6.96 -15.44 25.21
C ILE A 322 -6.08 -14.21 25.43
N TRP A 323 -4.79 -14.35 25.18
CA TRP A 323 -3.83 -13.28 25.40
C TRP A 323 -2.82 -13.14 24.27
N LEU A 324 -2.40 -11.90 24.06
CA LEU A 324 -1.43 -11.46 23.08
C LEU A 324 -0.20 -10.88 23.79
N ALA A 325 0.95 -10.90 23.12
CA ALA A 325 2.15 -10.27 23.63
C ALA A 325 2.83 -9.38 22.58
N VAL A 326 3.27 -8.19 23.00
CA VAL A 326 4.12 -7.29 22.23
C VAL A 326 5.48 -7.23 22.94
N ASP A 327 6.53 -7.73 22.29
CA ASP A 327 7.82 -7.96 22.94
C ASP A 327 8.99 -7.48 22.08
N SER A 328 9.93 -6.76 22.69
CA SER A 328 11.13 -6.25 22.02
C SER A 328 12.33 -7.20 21.99
N GLU A 329 12.32 -8.24 22.81
CA GLU A 329 13.34 -9.31 22.88
C GLU A 329 12.66 -10.70 22.97
N PRO A 330 11.95 -11.14 21.92
CA PRO A 330 11.33 -12.45 21.92
C PRO A 330 12.40 -13.54 21.82
N ARG A 331 12.76 -14.16 22.95
CA ARG A 331 13.72 -15.28 22.96
C ARG A 331 13.07 -16.61 22.60
N GLN A 332 11.79 -16.77 22.94
CA GLN A 332 10.97 -17.97 22.71
C GLN A 332 9.51 -17.56 22.53
N PHE A 333 8.72 -18.38 21.83
CA PHE A 333 7.27 -18.17 21.75
C PHE A 333 6.63 -18.74 23.01
N PRO A 334 5.94 -17.92 23.82
CA PRO A 334 5.33 -18.38 25.06
C PRO A 334 4.24 -19.42 24.84
N GLU A 335 4.24 -20.47 25.65
CA GLU A 335 3.19 -21.48 25.63
C GLU A 335 1.85 -20.90 26.08
N GLY A 336 0.80 -21.12 25.27
CA GLY A 336 -0.54 -20.59 25.49
C GLY A 336 -0.78 -19.18 24.95
N CYS A 337 0.24 -18.51 24.40
CA CYS A 337 0.09 -17.23 23.72
C CYS A 337 -0.62 -17.38 22.39
N ALA A 338 -1.60 -16.54 22.11
CA ALA A 338 -2.33 -16.60 20.85
C ALA A 338 -1.49 -16.10 19.68
N GLU A 339 -0.75 -15.00 19.87
CA GLU A 339 0.19 -14.43 18.90
C GLU A 339 1.22 -13.53 19.61
N LEU A 340 2.47 -13.57 19.14
CA LEU A 340 3.58 -12.78 19.67
C LEU A 340 4.06 -11.77 18.62
N ILE A 341 3.87 -10.49 18.91
CA ILE A 341 4.29 -9.38 18.07
C ILE A 341 5.70 -8.96 18.48
N ALA A 342 6.69 -9.49 17.76
CA ALA A 342 8.08 -9.11 17.90
C ALA A 342 8.31 -7.66 17.45
N VAL A 343 8.82 -6.81 18.32
CA VAL A 343 9.13 -5.40 18.06
C VAL A 343 10.65 -5.20 18.06
N ASN A 344 11.16 -4.34 17.18
CA ASN A 344 12.56 -3.96 17.23
C ASN A 344 12.73 -2.72 18.11
N ARG A 345 13.55 -2.81 19.16
CA ARG A 345 13.83 -1.69 20.07
C ARG A 345 14.25 -0.39 19.37
N ALA A 346 14.94 -0.48 18.25
CA ALA A 346 15.39 0.70 17.50
C ALA A 346 14.22 1.49 16.88
N PHE A 347 13.12 0.82 16.57
CA PHE A 347 11.95 1.42 15.91
C PHE A 347 10.73 1.53 16.84
N GLY A 348 10.72 0.79 17.95
CA GLY A 348 9.59 0.75 18.87
C GLY A 348 8.31 0.21 18.22
N PHE A 349 7.14 0.59 18.75
CA PHE A 349 5.86 0.17 18.19
C PHE A 349 5.54 0.95 16.91
N ASP A 350 6.10 0.45 15.81
CA ASP A 350 5.94 1.03 14.48
C ASP A 350 4.64 0.57 13.79
N VAL A 351 4.45 1.05 12.57
CA VAL A 351 3.26 0.74 11.76
C VAL A 351 3.15 -0.76 11.47
N SER A 352 4.28 -1.44 11.24
CA SER A 352 4.31 -2.87 10.93
C SER A 352 3.92 -3.72 12.16
N ALA A 353 4.39 -3.35 13.34
CA ALA A 353 3.99 -3.96 14.59
C ALA A 353 2.49 -3.73 14.88
N SER A 354 2.00 -2.52 14.63
CA SER A 354 0.58 -2.17 14.75
C SER A 354 -0.31 -3.04 13.87
N GLN A 355 0.04 -3.18 12.58
CA GLN A 355 -0.75 -3.99 11.64
C GLN A 355 -0.81 -5.46 12.04
N ARG A 356 0.34 -6.06 12.40
CA ARG A 356 0.36 -7.45 12.86
C ARG A 356 -0.43 -7.66 14.14
N LEU A 357 -0.47 -6.66 15.02
CA LEU A 357 -1.29 -6.72 16.22
C LEU A 357 -2.78 -6.71 15.87
N ILE A 358 -3.22 -5.84 14.96
CA ILE A 358 -4.61 -5.80 14.47
C ILE A 358 -4.99 -7.14 13.84
N GLU A 359 -4.17 -7.68 12.93
CA GLU A 359 -4.42 -8.98 12.30
C GLU A 359 -4.55 -10.10 13.34
N ALA A 360 -3.74 -10.07 14.40
CA ALA A 360 -3.81 -11.04 15.49
C ALA A 360 -5.11 -10.91 16.29
N MET A 361 -5.58 -9.68 16.55
CA MET A 361 -6.85 -9.41 17.23
C MET A 361 -8.03 -9.95 16.42
N VAL A 362 -8.06 -9.67 15.10
CA VAL A 362 -9.10 -10.18 14.17
C VAL A 362 -9.13 -11.71 14.17
N ILE A 363 -7.97 -12.38 14.11
CA ILE A 363 -7.88 -13.85 14.12
C ILE A 363 -8.43 -14.42 15.42
N ILE A 364 -8.16 -13.75 16.55
CA ILE A 364 -8.67 -14.17 17.87
C ILE A 364 -10.19 -14.04 17.93
N ASP A 365 -10.75 -12.94 17.43
CA ASP A 365 -12.19 -12.74 17.43
C ASP A 365 -12.90 -13.81 16.58
N ARG A 366 -12.35 -14.16 15.42
CA ARG A 366 -12.89 -15.26 14.61
C ARG A 366 -12.89 -16.59 15.36
N ARG A 367 -11.83 -16.89 16.12
CA ARG A 367 -11.72 -18.14 16.90
C ARG A 367 -12.69 -18.17 18.07
N SER A 368 -12.94 -17.03 18.74
CA SER A 368 -13.91 -16.97 19.83
C SER A 368 -15.33 -17.23 19.32
N ILE A 369 -15.70 -16.68 18.16
CA ILE A 369 -16.99 -16.92 17.50
C ILE A 369 -17.14 -18.39 17.09
N ALA A 370 -16.14 -18.97 16.44
CA ALA A 370 -16.20 -20.34 15.93
C ALA A 370 -16.22 -21.40 17.06
N GLY A 371 -15.64 -21.09 18.23
CA GLY A 371 -15.65 -21.96 19.40
C GLY A 371 -16.93 -21.87 20.25
N ALA A 372 -17.78 -20.87 20.02
CA ALA A 372 -19.05 -20.67 20.72
C ALA A 372 -20.27 -21.30 20.01
N GLY A 373 -20.05 -21.95 18.86
CA GLY A 373 -21.08 -22.58 18.02
C GLY A 373 -21.28 -24.07 18.26
#